data_AF-A0A8T3Y8L7-F1
#
_entry.id   AF-A0A8T3Y8L7-F1
#
_cell.length_a   1.000
_cell.length_b   1.000
_cell.length_c   1.000
_cell.angle_alpha   90.00
_cell.angle_beta   90.00
_cell.angle_gamma   90.00
#
_symmetry.space_group_name_H-M   'P 1'
#
loop_
_entity.id
_entity.type
_entity.pdbx_description
1 polymer ?
#
loop_
_entity_poly.entity_id
_entity_poly.type
_entity_poly.pdbx_seq_one_letter_code
_entity_poly.pdbx_strand_id
1 'polypeptide(L)'
;MNKRPSLRLIPSLREKKRYLAFEVISQKPVASALVSSTVNQAFVSLHGELGAASAGIHIPAALVQNKRGIIRVNHASLDLARASLCMVQRIGAEPCVVRSVGASGSLKKAKRYLAA
;
A
#
# COMPACT_ATOMS: atom_id res chain seq x y z
N MET A 1 -12.50 29.40 -1.09
CA MET A 1 -11.99 28.74 0.14
C MET A 1 -10.46 28.72 0.07
N ASN A 2 -9.79 29.69 0.72
CA ASN A 2 -8.33 29.82 0.65
C ASN A 2 -7.65 28.66 1.38
N LYS A 3 -6.85 27.86 0.65
CA LYS A 3 -6.03 26.79 1.23
C LYS A 3 -5.02 27.42 2.19
N ARG A 4 -5.21 27.20 3.50
CA ARG A 4 -4.20 27.52 4.53
C ARG A 4 -2.88 26.85 4.14
N PRO A 5 -1.71 27.49 4.30
CA PRO A 5 -0.45 26.84 4.04
C PRO A 5 -0.35 25.63 4.96
N SER A 6 -0.27 24.43 4.37
CA SER A 6 -0.07 23.21 5.14
C SER A 6 1.24 23.35 5.91
N LEU A 7 1.18 23.37 7.24
CA LEU A 7 2.36 23.36 8.11
C LEU A 7 3.22 22.16 7.71
N ARG A 8 4.29 22.42 6.94
CA ARG A 8 5.24 21.38 6.57
C ARG A 8 6.11 21.12 7.79
N LEU A 9 5.91 19.97 8.42
CA LEU A 9 6.80 19.49 9.47
C LEU A 9 8.25 19.48 8.95
N ILE A 10 9.16 19.92 9.81
CA ILE A 10 10.60 19.85 9.59
C ILE A 10 11.03 18.39 9.35
N PRO A 11 12.11 18.13 8.60
CA PRO A 11 12.48 16.78 8.19
C PRO A 11 12.62 15.78 9.34
N SER A 12 13.07 16.22 10.52
CA SER A 12 13.23 15.39 11.72
C SER A 12 11.91 14.98 12.38
N LEU A 13 10.87 15.83 12.31
CA LEU A 13 9.54 15.55 12.87
C LEU A 13 8.59 14.88 11.86
N ARG A 14 8.97 14.85 10.58
CA ARG A 14 8.14 14.22 9.55
C ARG A 14 8.22 12.71 9.64
N GLU A 15 7.08 12.06 9.47
CA GLU A 15 7.00 10.60 9.31
C GLU A 15 7.97 10.09 8.22
N LYS A 16 8.83 9.15 8.59
CA LYS A 16 9.72 8.43 7.67
C LYS A 16 8.91 7.35 6.94
N LYS A 17 8.65 7.57 5.65
CA LYS A 17 7.82 6.69 4.81
C LYS A 17 8.61 5.86 3.81
N ARG A 18 8.06 4.70 3.46
CA ARG A 18 8.45 3.85 2.33
C ARG A 18 7.26 3.60 1.43
N TYR A 19 7.55 3.32 0.17
CA TYR A 19 6.60 2.97 -0.87
C TYR A 19 6.88 1.54 -1.28
N LEU A 20 5.98 0.63 -0.95
CA LEU A 20 6.03 -0.79 -1.31
C LEU A 20 5.17 -1.00 -2.55
N ALA A 21 5.79 -1.41 -3.66
CA ALA A 21 5.09 -1.85 -4.85
C ALA A 21 4.70 -3.33 -4.71
N PHE A 22 3.50 -3.66 -5.14
CA PHE A 22 2.97 -5.02 -5.10
C PHE A 22 2.27 -5.37 -6.42
N GLU A 23 2.06 -6.67 -6.63
CA GLU A 23 1.42 -7.25 -7.79
C GLU A 23 0.38 -8.28 -7.35
N VAL A 24 -0.79 -8.21 -7.97
CA VAL A 24 -1.92 -9.12 -7.79
C VAL A 24 -1.92 -10.11 -8.93
N ILE A 25 -1.75 -11.38 -8.59
CA ILE A 25 -1.78 -12.50 -9.53
C ILE A 25 -3.15 -13.16 -9.41
N SER A 26 -4.00 -12.93 -10.39
CA SER A 26 -5.37 -13.46 -10.49
C SER A 26 -5.70 -13.80 -11.95
N GLN A 27 -6.67 -14.69 -12.18
CA GLN A 27 -7.09 -15.02 -13.54
C GLN A 27 -7.85 -13.85 -14.15
N LYS A 28 -8.84 -13.33 -13.43
CA LYS A 28 -9.67 -12.20 -13.86
C LYS A 28 -9.12 -10.85 -13.39
N PRO A 29 -9.39 -9.76 -14.11
CA PRO A 29 -9.11 -8.41 -13.63
C PRO A 29 -9.95 -8.10 -12.40
N VAL A 30 -9.36 -7.38 -11.45
CA VAL A 30 -10.00 -6.94 -10.21
C VAL A 30 -10.03 -5.42 -10.13
N ALA A 31 -11.11 -4.86 -9.57
CA ALA A 31 -11.28 -3.42 -9.46
C ALA A 31 -10.25 -2.82 -8.48
N SER A 32 -9.63 -1.71 -8.84
CA SER A 32 -8.60 -1.03 -8.04
C SER A 32 -9.07 -0.65 -6.64
N ALA A 33 -10.31 -0.16 -6.50
CA ALA A 33 -10.92 0.14 -5.22
C ALA A 33 -11.04 -1.09 -4.31
N LEU A 34 -11.38 -2.24 -4.90
CA LEU A 34 -11.52 -3.50 -4.18
C LEU A 34 -10.16 -4.04 -3.73
N VAL A 35 -9.14 -3.97 -4.59
CA VAL A 35 -7.75 -4.30 -4.21
C VAL A 35 -7.33 -3.46 -3.01
N SER A 36 -7.56 -2.14 -3.08
CA SER A 36 -7.19 -1.21 -2.02
C SER A 36 -7.87 -1.53 -0.69
N SER A 37 -9.19 -1.79 -0.71
CA SER A 37 -9.93 -2.11 0.51
C SER A 37 -9.53 -3.47 1.07
N THR A 38 -9.38 -4.50 0.24
CA THR A 38 -8.98 -5.84 0.68
C THR A 38 -7.58 -5.86 1.28
N VAL A 39 -6.60 -5.18 0.67
CA VAL A 39 -5.24 -5.14 1.23
C VAL A 39 -5.21 -4.36 2.55
N ASN A 40 -5.95 -3.26 2.65
CA ASN A 40 -6.06 -2.52 3.91
C ASN A 40 -6.71 -3.38 5.00
N GLN A 41 -7.79 -4.09 4.66
CA GLN A 41 -8.45 -5.01 5.58
C GLN A 41 -7.53 -6.14 6.02
N ALA A 42 -6.76 -6.75 5.11
CA ALA A 42 -5.79 -7.78 5.46
C ALA A 42 -4.73 -7.27 6.44
N PHE A 43 -4.30 -6.01 6.29
CA PHE A 43 -3.38 -5.39 7.23
C PHE A 43 -4.00 -5.21 8.63
N VAL A 44 -5.22 -4.67 8.69
CA VAL A 44 -5.95 -4.50 9.96
C VAL A 44 -6.24 -5.85 10.61
N SER A 45 -6.61 -6.88 9.83
CA SER A 45 -6.86 -8.22 10.36
C SER A 45 -5.61 -8.87 10.95
N LEU A 46 -4.43 -8.63 10.37
CA LEU A 46 -3.18 -9.22 10.85
C LEU A 46 -2.57 -8.44 12.03
N HIS A 47 -2.64 -7.11 12.01
CA HIS A 47 -1.92 -6.24 12.96
C HIS A 47 -2.83 -5.44 13.91
N GLY A 48 -4.14 -5.56 13.77
CA GLY A 48 -5.12 -4.78 14.50
C GLY A 48 -5.18 -3.30 14.07
N GLU A 49 -6.13 -2.58 14.65
CA GLU A 49 -6.36 -1.15 14.36
C GLU A 49 -5.18 -0.28 14.80
N LEU A 50 -4.63 -0.53 16.00
CA LEU A 50 -3.47 0.19 16.53
C LEU A 50 -2.23 -0.02 15.67
N GLY A 51 -2.02 -1.25 15.18
CA GLY A 51 -0.92 -1.56 14.26
C GLY A 51 -1.07 -0.85 12.92
N ALA A 52 -2.28 -0.84 12.36
CA ALA A 52 -2.58 -0.12 11.12
C ALA A 52 -2.37 1.40 11.25
N ALA A 53 -2.85 2.00 12.34
CA ALA A 53 -2.67 3.41 12.63
C ALA A 53 -1.19 3.77 12.80
N SER A 54 -0.44 2.98 13.57
CA SER A 54 0.99 3.20 13.83
C SER A 54 1.85 3.01 12.58
N ALA A 55 1.45 2.08 11.69
CA ALA A 55 2.13 1.84 10.43
C ALA A 55 1.88 2.94 9.38
N GLY A 56 0.87 3.80 9.58
CA GLY A 56 0.52 4.85 8.61
C GLY A 56 0.19 4.27 7.23
N ILE A 57 -0.43 3.09 7.19
CA ILE A 57 -0.73 2.40 5.94
C ILE A 57 -1.70 3.23 5.10
N HIS A 58 -1.35 3.45 3.84
CA HIS A 58 -2.18 4.19 2.91
C HIS A 58 -2.00 3.67 1.49
N ILE A 59 -3.10 3.25 0.88
CA ILE A 59 -3.13 2.63 -0.45
C ILE A 59 -4.06 3.48 -1.32
N PRO A 60 -3.55 4.46 -2.08
CA PRO A 60 -4.41 5.23 -2.96
C PRO A 60 -4.89 4.32 -4.11
N ALA A 61 -6.20 4.18 -4.29
CA ALA A 61 -6.77 3.41 -5.40
C ALA A 61 -6.26 3.87 -6.79
N ALA A 62 -5.97 5.17 -6.94
CA ALA A 62 -5.38 5.74 -8.15
C ALA A 62 -3.95 5.25 -8.46
N LEU A 63 -3.25 4.66 -7.48
CA LEU A 63 -1.93 4.03 -7.67
C LEU A 63 -2.03 2.52 -7.89
N VAL A 64 -3.24 1.97 -8.04
CA VAL A 64 -3.47 0.59 -8.43
C VAL A 64 -3.83 0.55 -9.91
N GLN A 65 -2.93 0.05 -10.75
CA GLN A 65 -3.04 -0.01 -12.20
C GLN A 65 -2.48 -1.35 -12.71
N ASN A 66 -3.14 -1.96 -13.70
CA ASN A 66 -2.67 -3.19 -14.35
C ASN A 66 -2.26 -4.32 -13.37
N LYS A 67 -3.13 -4.61 -12.39
CA LYS A 67 -2.88 -5.59 -11.31
C LYS A 67 -1.70 -5.25 -10.39
N ARG A 68 -1.07 -4.08 -10.51
CA ARG A 68 -0.02 -3.63 -9.61
C ARG A 68 -0.46 -2.43 -8.81
N GLY A 69 0.13 -2.25 -7.64
CA GLY A 69 -0.21 -1.16 -6.73
C GLY A 69 0.96 -0.66 -5.92
N ILE A 70 0.77 0.48 -5.25
CA ILE A 70 1.75 1.03 -4.31
C ILE A 70 1.09 1.30 -2.97
N ILE A 71 1.69 0.75 -1.91
CA ILE A 71 1.36 1.02 -0.51
C ILE A 71 2.36 2.05 0.01
N ARG A 72 1.87 3.14 0.58
CA ARG A 72 2.66 4.00 1.46
C ARG A 72 2.56 3.43 2.88
N VAL A 73 3.70 3.31 3.54
CA VAL A 73 3.79 2.82 4.92
C VAL A 73 4.95 3.51 5.64
N ASN A 74 4.94 3.54 6.96
CA ASN A 74 6.11 3.89 7.76
C ASN A 74 7.29 2.95 7.40
N HIS A 75 8.50 3.48 7.35
CA HIS A 75 9.69 2.71 7.04
C HIS A 75 9.93 1.52 7.98
N ALA A 76 9.56 1.63 9.25
CA ALA A 76 9.72 0.59 10.25
C ALA A 76 8.68 -0.54 10.09
N SER A 77 7.57 -0.27 9.41
CA SER A 77 6.45 -1.21 9.23
C SER A 77 6.44 -1.83 7.84
N LEU A 78 7.56 -1.78 7.11
CA LEU A 78 7.66 -2.34 5.76
C LEU A 78 7.43 -3.85 5.73
N ASP A 79 7.99 -4.59 6.70
CA ASP A 79 7.82 -6.04 6.79
C ASP A 79 6.42 -6.43 7.23
N LEU A 80 5.79 -5.64 8.11
CA LEU A 80 4.38 -5.81 8.44
C LEU A 80 3.51 -5.70 7.19
N ALA A 81 3.79 -4.72 6.31
CA ALA A 81 3.08 -4.58 5.05
C ALA A 81 3.29 -5.78 4.13
N ARG A 82 4.51 -6.33 4.03
CA ARG A 82 4.79 -7.55 3.25
C ARG A 82 4.01 -8.75 3.77
N ALA A 83 4.02 -8.97 5.09
CA ALA A 83 3.28 -10.06 5.73
C ALA A 83 1.77 -9.96 5.44
N SER A 84 1.20 -8.76 5.51
CA SER A 84 -0.22 -8.53 5.21
C SER A 84 -0.59 -8.85 3.77
N LEU A 85 0.31 -8.63 2.79
CA LEU A 85 0.06 -9.01 1.40
C LEU A 85 -0.09 -10.53 1.25
N CYS A 86 0.75 -11.31 1.96
CA CYS A 86 0.71 -12.77 1.92
C CYS A 86 -0.61 -13.35 2.47
N MET A 87 -1.33 -12.60 3.31
CA MET A 87 -2.63 -13.03 3.86
C MET A 87 -3.78 -12.84 2.87
N VAL A 88 -3.58 -12.13 1.76
CA VAL A 88 -4.62 -11.91 0.75
C VAL A 88 -4.70 -13.13 -0.18
N GLN A 89 -5.73 -13.95 0.03
CA GLN A 89 -6.00 -15.14 -0.79
C GLN A 89 -7.10 -14.93 -1.85
N ARG A 90 -7.89 -13.87 -1.70
CA ARG A 90 -9.03 -13.55 -2.58
C ARG A 90 -9.34 -12.06 -2.54
N ILE A 91 -9.77 -11.51 -3.68
CA ILE A 91 -10.24 -10.14 -3.81
C ILE A 91 -11.63 -10.20 -4.45
N GLY A 92 -12.67 -9.90 -3.66
CA GLY A 92 -14.05 -10.21 -4.04
C GLY A 92 -14.26 -11.72 -4.18
N ALA A 93 -14.79 -12.15 -5.31
CA ALA A 93 -14.99 -13.56 -5.64
C ALA A 93 -13.79 -14.23 -6.32
N GLU A 94 -12.73 -13.46 -6.64
CA GLU A 94 -11.59 -13.96 -7.42
C GLU A 94 -10.45 -14.43 -6.49
N PRO A 95 -10.04 -15.70 -6.56
CA PRO A 95 -8.83 -16.18 -5.90
C PRO A 95 -7.59 -15.46 -6.45
N CYS A 96 -6.70 -15.04 -5.56
CA CYS A 96 -5.50 -14.32 -5.99
C CYS A 96 -4.34 -14.53 -5.02
N VAL A 97 -3.14 -14.24 -5.51
CA VAL A 97 -1.94 -14.09 -4.68
C VAL A 97 -1.44 -12.66 -4.82
N VAL A 98 -1.11 -12.01 -3.71
CA VAL A 98 -0.51 -10.68 -3.72
C VAL A 98 0.95 -10.78 -3.26
N ARG A 99 1.88 -10.39 -4.14
CA ARG A 99 3.32 -10.39 -3.81
C ARG A 99 3.89 -8.99 -3.80
N SER A 100 4.93 -8.77 -3.00
CA SER A 100 5.75 -7.57 -3.09
C SER A 100 6.68 -7.63 -4.31
N VAL A 101 6.77 -6.54 -5.07
CA VAL A 101 7.70 -6.39 -6.20
C VAL A 101 8.98 -5.68 -5.79
N GLY A 102 8.86 -4.63 -4.96
CA GLY A 102 10.00 -3.84 -4.53
C GLY A 102 9.61 -2.66 -3.65
N ALA A 103 10.58 -2.05 -2.99
CA ALA A 103 10.35 -0.91 -2.09
C ALA A 103 11.26 0.27 -2.43
N SER A 104 10.78 1.49 -2.16
CA SER A 104 11.52 2.73 -2.42
C SER A 104 11.22 3.81 -1.38
N GLY A 105 12.16 4.74 -1.18
CA GLY A 105 11.95 5.94 -0.37
C GLY A 105 11.15 7.05 -1.06
N SER A 106 11.03 7.01 -2.39
CA SER A 106 10.27 8.02 -3.15
C SER A 106 9.23 7.38 -4.06
N LEU A 107 8.08 8.05 -4.17
CA LEU A 107 6.99 7.62 -5.04
C LEU A 107 7.43 7.60 -6.51
N LYS A 108 8.24 8.59 -6.95
CA LYS A 108 8.77 8.66 -8.32
C LYS A 108 9.55 7.40 -8.68
N LYS A 109 10.43 6.92 -7.78
CA LYS A 109 11.18 5.68 -7.99
C LYS A 109 10.27 4.44 -7.88
N ALA A 110 9.31 4.44 -6.94
CA ALA A 110 8.39 3.32 -6.76
C ALA A 110 7.50 3.08 -7.99
N LYS A 111 7.05 4.14 -8.67
CA LYS A 111 6.26 4.04 -9.91
C LYS A 111 6.96 3.27 -11.02
N ARG A 112 8.29 3.14 -11.01
CA ARG A 112 9.03 2.31 -11.98
C ARG A 112 8.64 0.83 -11.89
N TYR A 113 8.23 0.35 -10.72
CA TYR A 113 7.74 -1.02 -10.53
C TYR A 113 6.34 -1.25 -11.12
N LEU A 114 5.60 -0.19 -11.46
CA LEU A 114 4.29 -0.31 -12.13
C LEU A 114 4.40 -0.41 -13.66
N ALA A 115 5.57 -0.07 -14.23
CA ALA A 115 5.78 0.01 -15.67
C ALA A 115 6.46 -1.24 -16.26
N ALA A 116 6.95 -2.14 -15.42
CA ALA A 116 7.38 -3.49 -15.82
C ALA A 116 6.18 -4.44 -15.92
#